data_AF-A0AAV8VAL6-F1
#
_entry.id   AF-A0AAV8VAL6-F1
#
_cell.length_a   1.000
_cell.length_b   1.000
_cell.length_c   1.000
_cell.angle_alpha   90.00
_cell.angle_beta   90.00
_cell.angle_gamma   90.00
#
_symmetry.space_group_name_H-M   'P 1'
#
loop_
_entity.id
_entity.type
_entity.pdbx_description
1 polymer ?
#
loop_
_entity_poly.entity_id
_entity_poly.type
_entity_poly.pdbx_seq_one_letter_code
_entity_poly.pdbx_strand_id
1 'polypeptide(L)'
;MQDALSNRVKIPKRLMLSLSLLKKEYELSKLQQKIGREVEEKVKQHHRKYILQEQLKVIKKELGLEKEDKDAIGEKFRERIKDKILPQAVSVVIDEELSKLNFLESHSSEFNVTRNYLDWLTSLPWGVQSEENLNLQRASEILDQDHYGMDDIKRRILEFIAVSQLKGSTQGKILCFHGPPGVGKTSIATEKMNFVP
;
A
#
# COMPACT_ATOMS: atom_id res chain seq x y z
N MET A 1 -48.55 -25.31 20.60
CA MET A 1 -48.05 -25.91 21.87
C MET A 1 -49.18 -26.40 22.79
N GLN A 2 -50.38 -25.81 22.77
CA GLN A 2 -51.51 -26.22 23.65
C GLN A 2 -52.31 -27.46 23.20
N ASP A 3 -52.28 -27.86 21.92
CA ASP A 3 -53.08 -29.02 21.45
C ASP A 3 -52.55 -30.40 21.91
N ALA A 4 -51.28 -30.47 22.33
CA ALA A 4 -50.63 -31.73 22.72
C ALA A 4 -51.05 -32.24 24.12
N LEU A 5 -51.68 -31.39 24.93
CA LEU A 5 -52.14 -31.73 26.29
C LEU A 5 -53.65 -31.94 26.38
N SER A 6 -54.35 -31.95 25.24
CA SER A 6 -55.79 -32.22 25.17
C SER A 6 -56.13 -33.59 25.79
N ASN A 7 -57.23 -33.61 26.54
CA ASN A 7 -57.67 -34.64 27.49
C ASN A 7 -58.04 -36.01 26.86
N ARG A 8 -57.58 -36.31 25.63
CA ARG A 8 -57.95 -37.50 24.82
C ARG A 8 -56.79 -38.43 24.48
N VAL A 9 -55.64 -38.34 25.16
CA VAL A 9 -54.46 -39.20 24.92
C VAL A 9 -54.11 -40.02 26.17
N LYS A 10 -53.94 -41.35 26.02
CA LYS A 10 -53.55 -42.28 27.10
C LYS A 10 -52.30 -41.79 27.84
N ILE A 11 -52.33 -41.86 29.18
CA ILE A 11 -51.34 -41.32 30.14
C ILE A 11 -49.86 -41.56 29.73
N PRO A 12 -49.45 -42.76 29.26
CA PRO A 12 -48.05 -43.02 28.92
C PRO A 12 -47.54 -42.16 27.75
N LYS A 13 -48.40 -41.90 26.75
CA LYS A 13 -48.03 -41.12 25.56
C LYS A 13 -47.85 -39.64 25.88
N ARG A 14 -48.65 -39.09 26.81
CA ARG A 14 -48.49 -37.71 27.29
C ARG A 14 -47.16 -37.53 28.02
N LEU A 15 -46.79 -38.50 28.85
CA LEU A 15 -45.55 -38.46 29.62
C LEU A 15 -44.31 -38.50 28.72
N MET A 16 -44.32 -39.34 27.68
CA MET A 16 -43.26 -39.34 26.65
C MET A 16 -43.18 -38.02 25.89
N LEU A 17 -44.32 -37.42 25.53
CA LEU A 17 -44.32 -36.17 24.78
C LEU A 17 -43.81 -35.00 25.64
N SER A 18 -44.26 -34.90 26.89
CA SER A 18 -43.77 -33.91 27.86
C SER A 18 -42.27 -34.07 28.12
N LEU A 19 -41.77 -35.31 28.26
CA LEU A 19 -40.34 -35.58 28.42
C LEU A 19 -39.54 -35.12 27.18
N SER A 20 -40.08 -35.31 25.97
CA SER A 20 -39.42 -34.85 24.74
C SER A 20 -39.37 -33.32 24.63
N LEU A 21 -40.41 -32.62 25.07
CA LEU A 21 -40.45 -31.16 25.10
C LEU A 21 -39.50 -30.60 26.14
N LEU A 22 -39.49 -31.18 27.35
CA LEU A 22 -38.59 -30.79 28.43
C LEU A 22 -37.12 -31.00 28.03
N LYS A 23 -36.81 -32.09 27.32
CA LYS A 23 -35.46 -32.34 26.80
C LYS A 23 -35.05 -31.29 25.76
N LYS A 24 -35.97 -30.87 24.88
CA LYS A 24 -35.71 -29.79 23.92
C LYS A 24 -35.45 -28.46 24.61
N GLU A 25 -36.26 -28.08 25.61
CA GLU A 25 -36.04 -26.84 26.37
C GLU A 25 -34.73 -26.87 27.16
N TYR A 26 -34.38 -28.02 27.71
CA TYR A 26 -33.11 -28.20 28.41
C TYR A 26 -31.88 -27.99 27.50
N GLU A 27 -31.89 -28.58 26.30
CA GLU A 27 -30.82 -28.37 25.31
C GLU A 27 -30.73 -26.90 24.87
N LEU A 28 -31.88 -26.24 24.71
CA LEU A 28 -31.95 -24.82 24.32
C LEU A 28 -31.38 -23.91 25.42
N SER A 29 -31.73 -24.16 26.69
CA SER A 29 -31.18 -23.46 27.85
C SER A 29 -29.67 -23.66 27.99
N LYS A 30 -29.20 -24.88 27.79
CA LYS A 30 -27.76 -25.22 27.81
C LYS A 30 -26.99 -24.49 26.71
N LEU A 31 -27.56 -24.38 25.50
CA LEU A 31 -26.98 -23.63 24.39
C LEU A 31 -26.90 -22.13 24.70
N GLN A 32 -27.97 -21.53 25.22
CA GLN A 32 -27.99 -20.12 25.62
C GLN A 32 -26.94 -19.82 26.69
N GLN A 33 -26.79 -20.70 27.69
CA GLN A 33 -25.78 -20.53 28.72
C GLN A 33 -24.35 -20.62 28.16
N LYS A 34 -24.11 -21.51 27.18
CA LYS A 34 -22.82 -21.64 26.51
C LYS A 34 -22.48 -20.38 25.70
N ILE A 35 -23.44 -19.87 24.91
CA ILE A 35 -23.27 -18.65 24.11
C ILE A 35 -23.02 -17.45 25.03
N GLY A 36 -23.76 -17.34 26.14
CA GLY A 36 -23.57 -16.26 27.11
C GLY A 36 -22.14 -16.22 27.66
N ARG A 37 -21.59 -17.38 28.05
CA ARG A 37 -20.21 -17.50 28.53
C ARG A 37 -19.17 -17.13 27.48
N GLU A 38 -19.33 -17.60 26.24
CA GLU A 38 -18.40 -17.28 25.15
C GLU A 38 -18.40 -15.78 24.80
N VAL A 39 -19.56 -15.14 24.82
CA VAL A 39 -19.68 -13.68 24.60
C VAL A 39 -19.04 -12.91 25.75
N GLU A 40 -19.32 -13.30 27.00
CA GLU A 40 -18.76 -12.64 28.18
C GLU A 40 -17.23 -12.76 28.24
N GLU A 41 -16.66 -13.91 27.90
CA GLU A 41 -15.21 -14.09 27.79
C GLU A 41 -14.60 -13.20 26.71
N LYS A 42 -15.20 -13.12 25.51
CA LYS A 42 -14.73 -12.24 24.43
C LYS A 42 -14.79 -10.77 24.83
N VAL A 43 -15.89 -10.33 25.44
CA VAL A 43 -16.07 -8.95 25.92
C VAL A 43 -15.03 -8.63 27.00
N LYS A 44 -14.80 -9.54 27.95
CA LYS A 44 -13.79 -9.36 29.00
C LYS A 44 -12.37 -9.28 28.45
N GLN A 45 -12.03 -10.11 27.46
CA GLN A 45 -10.73 -10.03 26.78
C GLN A 45 -10.56 -8.71 26.02
N HIS A 46 -11.59 -8.25 25.31
CA HIS A 46 -11.56 -6.99 24.57
C HIS A 46 -11.43 -5.79 25.52
N HIS A 47 -12.22 -5.77 26.60
CA HIS A 47 -12.16 -4.72 27.62
C HIS A 47 -10.80 -4.69 28.33
N ARG A 48 -10.23 -5.88 28.65
CA ARG A 48 -8.88 -5.97 29.23
C ARG A 48 -7.81 -5.42 28.28
N LYS A 49 -7.88 -5.76 26.98
CA LYS A 49 -6.95 -5.20 25.97
C LYS A 49 -7.08 -3.68 25.86
N TYR A 50 -8.30 -3.17 25.83
CA TYR A 50 -8.58 -1.73 25.78
C TYR A 50 -7.97 -0.99 26.98
N ILE A 51 -8.21 -1.49 28.20
CA ILE A 51 -7.63 -0.90 29.42
C ILE A 51 -6.10 -0.93 29.38
N LEU A 52 -5.50 -2.05 28.97
CA LEU A 52 -4.04 -2.16 28.88
C LEU A 52 -3.46 -1.18 27.85
N GLN A 53 -4.14 -0.93 26.73
CA GLN A 53 -3.71 0.08 25.76
C GLN A 53 -3.81 1.49 26.31
N GLU A 54 -4.90 1.82 27.01
CA GLU A 54 -5.10 3.13 27.64
C GLU A 54 -4.03 3.38 28.72
N GLN A 55 -3.74 2.36 29.55
CA GLN A 55 -2.68 2.42 30.56
C GLN A 55 -1.30 2.57 29.94
N LEU A 56 -1.00 1.82 28.87
CA LEU A 56 0.28 1.94 28.16
C LEU A 56 0.48 3.35 27.59
N LYS A 57 -0.57 3.97 27.06
CA LYS A 57 -0.57 5.35 26.56
C LYS A 57 -0.37 6.37 27.68
N VAL A 58 -0.93 6.14 28.87
CA VAL A 58 -0.71 7.00 30.04
C VAL A 58 0.71 6.84 30.58
N ILE A 59 1.20 5.61 30.72
CA ILE A 59 2.55 5.30 31.21
C ILE A 59 3.62 5.91 30.30
N LYS A 60 3.48 5.74 28.98
CA LYS A 60 4.43 6.30 28.03
C LYS A 60 4.38 7.85 27.98
N LYS A 61 3.22 8.46 28.23
CA LYS A 61 3.08 9.91 28.45
C LYS A 61 3.76 10.38 29.75
N GLU A 62 3.62 9.64 30.85
CA GLU A 62 4.27 9.95 32.13
C GLU A 62 5.79 9.73 32.09
N LEU A 63 6.26 8.73 31.33
CA LEU A 63 7.68 8.48 31.08
C LEU A 63 8.34 9.53 30.18
N GLY A 64 7.58 10.49 29.65
CA GLY A 64 8.10 11.54 28.76
C GLY A 64 8.59 11.02 27.41
N LEU A 65 8.17 9.81 27.00
CA LEU A 65 8.67 9.10 25.82
C LEU A 65 7.81 9.30 24.56
N GLU A 66 6.75 10.09 24.59
CA GLU A 66 5.72 10.05 23.54
C GLU A 66 5.41 11.41 22.94
N LYS A 67 6.07 11.71 21.82
CA LYS A 67 5.39 11.87 20.52
C LYS A 67 6.29 12.21 19.33
N GLU A 68 7.51 12.67 19.53
CA GLU A 68 8.09 13.48 18.44
C GLU A 68 8.79 12.72 17.32
N ASP A 69 9.33 11.53 17.53
CA ASP A 69 10.13 10.92 16.46
C ASP A 69 9.35 9.89 15.62
N LYS A 70 8.83 8.81 16.22
CA LYS A 70 8.27 7.70 15.42
C LYS A 70 6.97 8.05 14.71
N ASP A 71 6.01 8.61 15.44
CA ASP A 71 4.72 8.99 14.88
C ASP A 71 4.88 10.13 13.86
N ALA A 72 5.79 11.09 14.12
CA ALA A 72 6.09 12.14 13.15
C ALA A 72 6.77 11.61 11.88
N ILE A 73 7.66 10.62 12.00
CA ILE A 73 8.27 9.94 10.84
C ILE A 73 7.18 9.24 10.02
N GLY A 74 6.28 8.51 10.69
CA GLY A 74 5.16 7.83 10.03
C GLY A 74 4.22 8.80 9.31
N GLU A 75 3.85 9.90 9.96
CA GLU A 75 2.98 10.92 9.36
C GLU A 75 3.66 11.62 8.18
N LYS A 76 4.95 11.93 8.28
CA LYS A 76 5.74 12.50 7.18
C LYS A 76 5.73 11.63 5.93
N PHE A 77 5.81 10.30 6.09
CA PHE A 77 5.72 9.38 4.94
C PHE A 77 4.32 9.34 4.34
N ARG A 78 3.27 9.40 5.18
CA ARG A 78 1.87 9.49 4.71
C ARG A 78 1.61 10.76 3.94
N GLU A 79 2.09 11.91 4.44
CA GLU A 79 1.97 13.19 3.74
C GLU A 79 2.63 13.16 2.36
N ARG A 80 3.85 12.61 2.24
CA ARG A 80 4.57 12.51 0.96
C ARG A 80 3.86 11.67 -0.10
N ILE A 81 3.05 10.71 0.33
CA ILE A 81 2.33 9.78 -0.54
C ILE A 81 0.95 10.31 -0.91
N LYS A 82 0.35 11.15 -0.06
CA LYS A 82 -1.04 11.61 -0.19
C LYS A 82 -1.35 12.22 -1.55
N ASP A 83 -0.38 12.91 -2.14
CA ASP A 83 -0.51 13.60 -3.43
C ASP A 83 -0.02 12.75 -4.62
N LYS A 84 0.41 11.50 -4.40
CA LYS A 84 0.96 10.61 -5.43
C LYS A 84 -0.03 9.54 -5.86
N ILE A 85 0.01 9.16 -7.13
CA ILE A 85 -0.82 8.07 -7.66
C ILE A 85 -0.05 6.76 -7.48
N LEU A 86 -0.31 6.06 -6.38
CA LEU A 86 0.32 4.79 -6.08
C LEU A 86 -0.41 3.62 -6.77
N PRO A 87 0.33 2.68 -7.40
CA PRO A 87 -0.20 1.38 -7.73
C PRO A 87 -0.64 0.62 -6.47
N GLN A 88 -1.73 -0.14 -6.56
CA GLN A 88 -2.31 -0.84 -5.41
C GLN A 88 -1.33 -1.77 -4.70
N ALA A 89 -0.49 -2.48 -5.45
CA ALA A 89 0.55 -3.36 -4.88
C ALA A 89 1.56 -2.58 -4.01
N VAL A 90 1.91 -1.35 -4.40
CA VAL A 90 2.86 -0.51 -3.68
C VAL A 90 2.22 0.06 -2.41
N SER A 91 0.96 0.48 -2.48
CA SER A 91 0.22 0.96 -1.30
C SER A 91 0.17 -0.09 -0.19
N VAL A 92 -0.15 -1.34 -0.53
CA VAL A 92 -0.22 -2.44 0.45
C VAL A 92 1.12 -2.64 1.14
N VAL A 93 2.22 -2.67 0.38
CA VAL A 93 3.57 -2.84 0.94
C VAL A 93 3.94 -1.67 1.86
N ILE A 94 3.61 -0.44 1.48
CA ILE A 94 3.87 0.74 2.31
C ILE A 94 3.08 0.68 3.63
N ASP A 95 1.81 0.30 3.58
CA ASP A 95 0.96 0.19 4.77
C ASP A 95 1.45 -0.91 5.73
N GLU A 96 1.92 -2.03 5.18
CA GLU A 96 2.55 -3.11 5.95
C GLU A 96 3.85 -2.65 6.63
N GLU A 97 4.74 -1.97 5.90
CA GLU A 97 6.00 -1.48 6.45
C GLU A 97 5.81 -0.33 7.44
N LEU A 98 4.83 0.56 7.23
CA LEU A 98 4.44 1.58 8.21
C LEU A 98 3.90 0.94 9.49
N SER A 99 3.11 -0.12 9.35
CA SER A 99 2.62 -0.88 10.51
C SER A 99 3.78 -1.51 11.28
N LYS A 100 4.75 -2.14 10.58
CA LYS A 100 5.96 -2.70 11.20
C LYS A 100 6.78 -1.62 11.92
N LEU A 101 6.97 -0.45 11.31
CA LEU A 101 7.73 0.67 11.88
C LEU A 101 7.18 1.11 13.24
N ASN A 102 5.86 1.04 13.45
CA ASN A 102 5.21 1.41 14.72
C ASN A 102 5.47 0.39 15.84
N PHE A 103 5.69 -0.88 15.51
CA PHE A 103 5.97 -1.93 16.50
C PHE A 103 7.46 -2.06 16.82
N LEU A 104 8.34 -1.72 15.88
CA LEU A 104 9.79 -1.82 16.05
C LEU A 104 10.32 -0.80 17.06
N GLU A 105 11.34 -1.18 17.83
CA GLU A 105 12.05 -0.28 18.74
C GLU A 105 12.95 0.69 17.96
N SER A 106 13.01 1.97 18.37
CA SER A 106 13.71 3.04 17.64
C SER A 106 15.21 2.83 17.56
N HIS A 107 15.79 2.09 18.50
CA HIS A 107 17.22 1.80 18.56
C HIS A 107 17.60 0.50 17.84
N SER A 108 16.62 -0.24 17.31
CA SER A 108 16.89 -1.47 16.57
C SER A 108 17.49 -1.18 15.19
N SER A 109 18.38 -2.06 14.72
CA SER A 109 18.89 -2.02 13.35
C SER A 109 17.77 -2.19 12.32
N GLU A 110 16.74 -2.97 12.65
CA GLU A 110 15.56 -3.22 11.83
C GLU A 110 14.74 -1.94 11.59
N PHE A 111 14.59 -1.09 12.62
CA PHE A 111 13.90 0.20 12.49
C PHE A 111 14.56 1.11 11.45
N ASN A 112 15.89 1.20 11.45
CA ASN A 112 16.62 2.00 10.46
C ASN A 112 16.49 1.44 9.05
N VAL A 113 16.48 0.11 8.89
CA VAL A 113 16.30 -0.53 7.58
C VAL A 113 14.90 -0.26 7.03
N THR A 114 13.85 -0.48 7.83
CA THR A 114 12.47 -0.21 7.42
C THR A 114 12.24 1.28 7.13
N ARG A 115 12.80 2.18 7.96
CA ARG A 115 12.73 3.62 7.72
C ARG A 115 13.37 4.01 6.39
N ASN A 116 14.56 3.50 6.09
CA ASN A 116 15.26 3.79 4.83
C ASN A 116 14.48 3.23 3.64
N TYR A 117 13.93 2.03 3.77
CA TYR A 117 13.11 1.42 2.73
C TYR A 117 11.85 2.25 2.42
N LEU A 118 11.14 2.70 3.45
CA LEU A 118 10.00 3.62 3.31
C LEU A 118 10.42 4.97 2.71
N ASP A 119 11.58 5.51 3.08
CA ASP A 119 12.09 6.75 2.50
C ASP A 119 12.33 6.62 0.99
N TRP A 120 12.93 5.51 0.56
CA TRP A 120 13.16 5.23 -0.86
C TRP A 120 11.84 5.06 -1.60
N LEU A 121 10.92 4.26 -1.07
CA LEU A 121 9.60 4.05 -1.66
C LEU A 121 8.82 5.35 -1.78
N THR A 122 8.85 6.20 -0.75
CA THR A 122 8.13 7.48 -0.75
C THR A 122 8.81 8.55 -1.62
N SER A 123 10.11 8.46 -1.87
CA SER A 123 10.84 9.41 -2.73
C SER A 123 10.55 9.24 -4.22
N LEU A 124 10.13 8.05 -4.65
CA LEU A 124 9.92 7.76 -6.06
C LEU A 124 8.76 8.58 -6.65
N PRO A 125 8.86 9.04 -7.91
CA PRO A 125 7.85 9.86 -8.57
C PRO A 125 6.66 9.01 -9.05
N TRP A 126 5.94 8.37 -8.12
CA TRP A 126 4.80 7.53 -8.45
C TRP A 126 3.69 8.34 -9.13
N GLY A 127 3.28 7.88 -10.32
CA GLY A 127 2.23 8.53 -11.09
C GLY A 127 2.63 9.85 -11.74
N VAL A 128 3.86 10.32 -11.54
CA VAL A 128 4.40 11.49 -12.22
C VAL A 128 5.13 10.99 -13.46
N GLN A 129 4.57 11.30 -14.61
CA GLN A 129 5.19 11.09 -15.91
C GLN A 129 5.30 12.44 -16.59
N SER A 130 6.45 12.72 -17.20
CA SER A 130 6.58 13.87 -18.08
C SER A 130 5.83 13.58 -19.38
N GLU A 131 5.22 14.61 -19.96
CA GLU A 131 4.63 14.48 -21.30
C GLU A 131 5.75 14.35 -22.33
N GLU A 132 5.79 13.23 -23.05
CA GLU A 132 6.74 13.04 -24.15
C GLU A 132 6.37 13.99 -25.31
N ASN A 133 7.16 15.04 -25.53
CA ASN A 133 7.00 15.90 -26.70
C ASN A 133 7.89 15.42 -27.85
N LEU A 134 7.26 14.75 -28.83
CA LEU A 134 7.94 14.17 -29.99
C LEU A 134 7.88 15.08 -31.22
N ASN A 135 8.09 16.39 -31.04
CA ASN A 135 8.11 17.34 -32.16
C ASN A 135 9.44 17.27 -32.93
N LEU A 136 9.38 16.68 -34.14
CA LEU A 136 10.52 16.56 -35.05
C LEU A 136 11.17 17.90 -35.44
N GLN A 137 10.37 18.95 -35.63
CA GLN A 137 10.86 20.24 -36.09
C GLN A 137 11.69 20.93 -35.00
N ARG A 138 11.15 20.95 -33.78
CA ARG A 138 11.87 21.43 -32.60
C ARG A 138 13.12 20.59 -32.31
N ALA A 139 13.05 19.28 -32.53
CA ALA A 139 14.20 18.41 -32.34
C ALA A 139 15.34 18.73 -33.33
N SER A 140 15.02 19.05 -34.58
CA SER A 140 16.02 19.46 -35.58
C SER A 140 16.69 20.78 -35.22
N GLU A 141 15.91 21.78 -34.77
CA GLU A 141 16.42 23.11 -34.45
C GLU A 141 17.44 23.10 -33.30
N ILE A 142 17.15 22.35 -32.24
CA ILE A 142 18.04 22.25 -31.07
C ILE A 142 19.33 21.49 -31.46
N LEU A 143 19.20 20.39 -32.24
CA LEU A 143 20.36 19.62 -32.72
C LEU A 143 21.30 20.46 -33.59
N ASP A 144 20.73 21.38 -34.38
CA ASP A 144 21.51 22.27 -35.23
C ASP A 144 22.14 23.45 -34.48
N GLN A 145 21.54 23.89 -33.36
CA GLN A 145 22.10 24.96 -32.53
C GLN A 145 23.30 24.49 -31.70
N ASP A 146 23.21 23.31 -31.08
CA ASP A 146 24.21 22.87 -30.10
C ASP A 146 25.38 22.10 -30.72
N HIS A 147 25.22 21.56 -31.94
CA HIS A 147 26.23 20.72 -32.59
C HIS A 147 26.46 21.11 -34.06
N TYR A 148 27.66 21.57 -34.38
CA TYR A 148 28.07 21.83 -35.76
C TYR A 148 28.50 20.53 -36.47
N GLY A 149 27.90 20.22 -37.62
CA GLY A 149 28.12 19.00 -38.39
C GLY A 149 27.39 17.77 -37.82
N MET A 150 27.98 16.58 -38.00
CA MET A 150 27.40 15.29 -37.61
C MET A 150 26.04 14.97 -38.26
N ASP A 151 25.86 15.35 -39.52
CA ASP A 151 24.59 15.22 -40.26
C ASP A 151 24.05 13.79 -40.25
N ASP A 152 24.92 12.79 -40.39
CA ASP A 152 24.54 11.37 -40.34
C ASP A 152 23.97 10.96 -38.98
N ILE A 153 24.53 11.48 -37.88
CA ILE A 153 24.11 11.16 -36.51
C ILE A 153 22.80 11.89 -36.19
N LYS A 154 22.70 13.17 -36.56
CA LYS A 154 21.46 13.96 -36.41
C LYS A 154 20.31 13.31 -37.17
N ARG A 155 20.55 12.87 -38.42
CA ARG A 155 19.54 12.16 -39.21
C ARG A 155 19.09 10.88 -38.52
N ARG A 156 20.01 10.12 -37.91
CA ARG A 156 19.68 8.90 -37.15
C ARG A 156 18.85 9.17 -35.90
N ILE A 157 19.13 10.29 -35.21
CA ILE A 157 18.34 10.74 -34.06
C ILE A 157 16.93 11.15 -34.48
N LEU A 158 16.80 11.92 -35.56
CA LEU A 158 15.51 12.32 -36.12
C LEU A 158 14.70 11.10 -36.61
N GLU A 159 15.34 10.14 -37.29
CA GLU A 159 14.72 8.86 -37.66
C GLU A 159 14.16 8.11 -36.45
N PHE A 160 14.91 8.09 -35.33
CA PHE A 160 14.46 7.47 -34.09
C PHE A 160 13.23 8.18 -33.51
N ILE A 161 13.25 9.51 -33.44
CA ILE A 161 12.12 10.32 -32.95
C ILE A 161 10.89 10.13 -33.84
N ALA A 162 11.07 10.12 -35.16
CA ALA A 162 9.98 9.90 -36.12
C ALA A 162 9.31 8.52 -35.94
N VAL A 163 10.11 7.48 -35.72
CA VAL A 163 9.59 6.13 -35.46
C VAL A 163 8.87 6.06 -34.10
N SER A 164 9.39 6.73 -33.06
CA SER A 164 8.71 6.83 -31.76
C SER A 164 7.38 7.57 -31.87
N GLN A 165 7.35 8.67 -32.64
CA GLN A 165 6.13 9.47 -32.88
C GLN A 165 5.06 8.65 -33.58
N LEU A 166 5.43 7.86 -34.59
CA LEU A 166 4.49 6.96 -35.30
C LEU A 166 3.96 5.84 -34.41
N LYS A 167 4.75 5.33 -33.47
CA LYS A 167 4.35 4.25 -32.56
C LYS A 167 3.59 4.74 -31.33
N GLY A 168 3.64 6.03 -31.01
CA GLY A 168 3.08 6.60 -29.78
C GLY A 168 3.76 6.12 -28.50
N SER A 169 4.91 5.45 -28.61
CA SER A 169 5.72 4.98 -27.49
C SER A 169 7.15 4.70 -27.94
N THR A 170 8.11 5.08 -27.10
CA THR A 170 9.54 4.82 -27.29
C THR A 170 9.95 3.42 -26.78
N GLN A 171 9.02 2.61 -26.28
CA GLN A 171 9.34 1.32 -25.66
C GLN A 171 10.01 0.34 -26.63
N GLY A 172 11.20 -0.13 -26.26
CA GLY A 172 11.88 -1.28 -26.87
C GLY A 172 13.09 -0.97 -27.76
N LYS A 173 13.48 0.29 -27.96
CA LYS A 173 14.71 0.63 -28.70
C LYS A 173 15.57 1.64 -27.93
N ILE A 174 16.83 1.27 -27.68
CA ILE A 174 17.82 2.12 -27.01
C ILE A 174 18.82 2.60 -28.07
N LEU A 175 19.07 3.91 -28.12
CA LEU A 175 20.09 4.49 -28.98
C LEU A 175 21.45 4.43 -28.27
N CYS A 176 22.45 3.83 -28.90
CA CYS A 176 23.80 3.74 -28.35
C CYS A 176 24.78 4.53 -29.23
N PHE A 177 25.47 5.51 -28.64
CA PHE A 177 26.50 6.29 -29.31
C PHE A 177 27.89 5.70 -29.01
N HIS A 178 28.63 5.27 -30.03
CA HIS A 178 29.98 4.72 -29.87
C HIS A 178 31.05 5.59 -30.56
N GLY A 179 32.31 5.49 -30.14
CA GLY A 179 33.46 6.17 -30.78
C GLY A 179 34.46 6.78 -29.77
N PRO A 180 35.48 7.51 -30.24
CA PRO A 180 36.57 8.01 -29.40
C PRO A 180 36.09 9.02 -28.33
N PRO A 181 36.84 9.18 -27.22
CA PRO A 181 36.52 10.16 -26.17
C PRO A 181 36.62 11.59 -26.72
N GLY A 182 35.81 12.51 -26.19
CA GLY A 182 35.83 13.94 -26.56
C GLY A 182 34.93 14.34 -27.74
N VAL A 183 34.24 13.41 -28.40
CA VAL A 183 33.36 13.71 -29.56
C VAL A 183 31.92 14.11 -29.19
N GLY A 184 31.67 14.59 -27.96
CA GLY A 184 30.35 15.15 -27.59
C GLY A 184 29.21 14.14 -27.36
N LYS A 185 29.49 12.85 -27.17
CA LYS A 185 28.45 11.81 -26.98
C LYS A 185 27.51 12.09 -25.80
N THR A 186 28.08 12.60 -24.69
CA THR A 186 27.32 12.98 -23.49
C THR A 186 26.49 14.22 -23.73
N SER A 187 27.02 15.21 -24.47
CA SER A 187 26.29 16.43 -24.82
C SER A 187 25.04 16.12 -25.64
N ILE A 188 25.19 15.30 -26.70
CA ILE A 188 24.07 14.85 -27.55
C ILE A 188 23.02 14.08 -26.74
N ALA A 189 23.45 13.27 -25.75
CA ALA A 189 22.54 12.51 -24.90
C ALA A 189 21.72 13.41 -23.97
N THR A 190 22.35 14.43 -23.37
CA THR A 190 21.66 15.40 -22.49
C THR A 190 20.66 16.23 -23.28
N GLU A 191 21.03 16.67 -24.48
CA GLU A 191 20.16 17.44 -25.36
C GLU A 191 18.91 16.65 -25.77
N LYS A 192 19.08 15.33 -26.02
CA LYS A 192 17.96 14.42 -26.26
C LYS A 192 16.91 14.43 -25.15
N MET A 193 17.32 14.75 -23.92
CA MET A 193 16.45 14.84 -22.76
C MET A 193 15.67 16.16 -22.72
N ASN A 194 16.22 17.24 -23.29
CA ASN A 194 15.57 18.56 -23.40
C ASN A 194 14.45 18.61 -24.45
N PHE A 195 14.28 17.56 -25.25
CA PHE A 195 13.10 17.44 -26.12
C PHE A 195 11.81 17.20 -25.32
N VAL A 196 11.92 16.74 -24.07
CA VAL A 196 10.81 16.56 -23.14
C VAL A 196 10.71 17.83 -22.29
N PRO A 197 9.57 18.56 -22.32
CA PRO A 197 9.37 19.76 -21.50
C PRO A 197 9.33 19.45 -19.99
#